data_AF-A0AA95MFE5-F1
#
_entry.id   AF-A0AA95MFE5-F1
#
_cell.length_a   1.000
_cell.length_b   1.000
_cell.length_c   1.000
_cell.angle_alpha   90.00
_cell.angle_beta   90.00
_cell.angle_gamma   90.00
#
_symmetry.space_group_name_H-M   'P 1'
#
loop_
_entity.id
_entity.type
_entity.pdbx_description
1 polymer ?
#
loop_
_entity_poly.entity_id
_entity_poly.type
_entity_poly.pdbx_seq_one_letter_code
_entity_poly.pdbx_strand_id
1 'polypeptide(L)'
;MKRIDVLLKIFKIEFDIKYTLELIYDGGIKDIYEIFNLNFVDAAYVLLNYEVFENDLFYNVNDMFSVKWRLDNFVRICLMEQPSLIEEMNKEEIVNTVIELAKIERNISKINDYWRKKGVIFDFLNENITRELIDEILGYKLGDVLFDFLSGSLQEGDLRKYIIDIYQQEF
;
A
#
# COMPACT_ATOMS: atom_id res chain seq x y z
N MET A 1 14.50 4.97 3.83
CA MET A 1 13.97 5.31 2.50
C MET A 1 13.32 6.69 2.57
N LYS A 2 13.46 7.54 1.54
CA LYS A 2 12.77 8.84 1.54
C LYS A 2 11.27 8.67 1.49
N ARG A 3 10.53 9.57 2.13
CA ARG A 3 9.06 9.55 2.17
C ARG A 3 8.46 9.55 0.75
N ILE A 4 8.99 10.39 -0.14
CA ILE A 4 8.51 10.46 -1.53
C ILE A 4 8.69 9.13 -2.27
N ASP A 5 9.78 8.40 -2.03
CA ASP A 5 10.03 7.13 -2.71
C ASP A 5 9.01 6.07 -2.27
N VAL A 6 8.68 6.03 -0.98
CA VAL A 6 7.64 5.12 -0.44
C VAL A 6 6.26 5.52 -0.94
N LEU A 7 5.93 6.80 -0.94
CA LEU A 7 4.67 7.32 -1.47
C LEU A 7 4.46 6.89 -2.93
N LEU A 8 5.48 7.03 -3.77
CA LEU A 8 5.42 6.60 -5.17
C LEU A 8 5.24 5.07 -5.30
N LYS A 9 5.88 4.27 -4.44
CA LYS A 9 5.71 2.81 -4.47
C LYS A 9 4.32 2.38 -4.03
N ILE A 10 3.73 3.02 -3.02
CA ILE A 10 2.33 2.79 -2.60
C ILE A 10 1.39 3.00 -3.79
N PHE A 11 1.51 4.15 -4.46
CA PHE A 11 0.67 4.42 -5.63
C PHE A 11 0.97 3.53 -6.83
N LYS A 12 2.22 3.08 -6.98
CA LYS A 12 2.57 2.14 -8.05
C LYS A 12 1.85 0.80 -7.86
N ILE A 13 1.83 0.29 -6.64
CA ILE A 13 1.09 -0.93 -6.30
C ILE A 13 -0.41 -0.74 -6.59
N GLU A 14 -0.99 0.38 -6.14
CA GLU A 14 -2.40 0.68 -6.41
C GLU A 14 -2.71 0.75 -7.92
N PHE A 15 -1.85 1.43 -8.67
CA PHE A 15 -1.97 1.54 -10.13
C PHE A 15 -1.92 0.17 -10.81
N ASP A 16 -0.97 -0.70 -10.42
CA ASP A 16 -0.84 -2.02 -11.02
C ASP A 16 -2.05 -2.92 -10.71
N ILE A 17 -2.60 -2.82 -9.49
CA ILE A 17 -3.86 -3.49 -9.14
C ILE A 17 -5.00 -2.96 -10.02
N LYS A 18 -5.23 -1.64 -10.04
CA LYS A 18 -6.32 -1.03 -10.80
C LYS A 18 -6.24 -1.34 -12.29
N TYR A 19 -5.04 -1.23 -12.87
CA TYR A 19 -4.81 -1.60 -14.27
C TYR A 19 -5.25 -3.04 -14.55
N THR A 20 -4.94 -3.95 -13.63
CA THR A 20 -5.32 -5.36 -13.79
C THR A 20 -6.82 -5.59 -13.59
N LEU A 21 -7.44 -4.89 -12.63
CA LEU A 21 -8.90 -4.91 -12.44
C LEU A 21 -9.62 -4.38 -13.69
N GLU A 22 -9.09 -3.35 -14.36
CA GLU A 22 -9.67 -2.82 -15.60
C GLU A 22 -9.69 -3.86 -16.72
N LEU A 23 -8.59 -4.61 -16.90
CA LEU A 23 -8.55 -5.70 -17.89
C LEU A 23 -9.62 -6.77 -17.61
N ILE A 24 -9.90 -7.04 -16.35
CA ILE A 24 -10.92 -8.01 -15.91
C ILE A 24 -12.33 -7.44 -16.09
N TYR A 25 -12.52 -6.17 -15.77
CA TYR A 25 -13.75 -5.44 -16.02
C TYR A 25 -14.11 -5.46 -17.51
N ASP A 26 -13.14 -5.18 -18.38
CA ASP A 26 -13.28 -5.25 -19.83
C ASP A 26 -13.51 -6.68 -20.32
N GLY A 27 -12.92 -7.67 -19.66
CA GLY A 27 -13.18 -9.09 -19.86
C GLY A 27 -14.59 -9.56 -19.46
N GLY A 28 -15.38 -8.71 -18.79
CA GLY A 28 -16.81 -8.95 -18.52
C GLY A 28 -17.20 -9.09 -17.06
N ILE A 29 -16.26 -9.05 -16.10
CA ILE A 29 -16.58 -9.07 -14.67
C ILE A 29 -16.79 -7.63 -14.18
N LYS A 30 -18.00 -7.11 -14.39
CA LYS A 30 -18.29 -5.69 -14.17
C LYS A 30 -18.27 -5.25 -12.70
N ASP A 31 -18.50 -6.16 -11.77
CA ASP A 31 -18.52 -5.87 -10.32
C ASP A 31 -17.13 -5.99 -9.67
N ILE A 32 -16.05 -6.12 -10.46
CA ILE A 32 -14.70 -6.41 -9.94
C ILE A 32 -14.17 -5.32 -9.01
N TYR A 33 -14.53 -4.06 -9.26
CA TYR A 33 -14.14 -2.93 -8.42
C TYR A 33 -14.86 -2.90 -7.07
N GLU A 34 -16.09 -3.41 -7.00
CA GLU A 34 -16.80 -3.56 -5.73
C GLU A 34 -16.19 -4.69 -4.88
N ILE A 35 -15.73 -5.75 -5.56
CA ILE A 35 -15.04 -6.88 -4.92
C ILE A 35 -13.70 -6.43 -4.33
N PHE A 36 -12.94 -5.61 -5.07
CA PHE A 36 -11.60 -5.15 -4.71
C PHE A 36 -11.58 -3.67 -4.29
N ASN A 37 -12.36 -3.33 -3.27
CA ASN A 37 -12.31 -2.02 -2.63
C ASN A 37 -11.16 -1.94 -1.61
N LEU A 38 -9.97 -1.57 -2.08
CA LEU A 38 -8.76 -1.46 -1.28
C LEU A 38 -8.45 0.01 -0.96
N ASN A 39 -8.13 0.33 0.30
CA ASN A 39 -7.83 1.70 0.71
C ASN A 39 -6.32 1.95 0.80
N PHE A 40 -5.71 2.40 -0.30
CA PHE A 40 -4.30 2.81 -0.35
C PHE A 40 -4.07 4.26 0.13
N VAL A 41 -5.13 5.05 0.23
CA VAL A 41 -5.06 6.46 0.62
C VAL A 41 -4.61 6.62 2.06
N ASP A 42 -5.09 5.75 2.96
CA ASP A 42 -4.67 5.78 4.37
C ASP A 42 -3.15 5.56 4.51
N ALA A 43 -2.58 4.64 3.72
CA ALA A 43 -1.13 4.39 3.71
C ALA A 43 -0.35 5.60 3.15
N ALA A 44 -0.85 6.25 2.11
CA ALA A 44 -0.24 7.45 1.53
C ALA A 44 -0.27 8.63 2.52
N TYR A 45 -1.38 8.83 3.25
CA TYR A 45 -1.55 9.91 4.21
C TYR A 45 -0.80 9.72 5.54
N VAL A 46 -0.14 8.57 5.73
CA VAL A 46 0.90 8.48 6.76
C VAL A 46 2.09 9.40 6.43
N LEU A 47 2.39 9.58 5.14
CA LEU A 47 3.56 10.32 4.66
C LEU A 47 3.20 11.71 4.12
N LEU A 48 2.03 11.82 3.51
CA LEU A 48 1.50 13.01 2.90
C LEU A 48 0.52 13.71 3.86
N ASN A 49 0.63 15.02 4.03
CA ASN A 49 -0.38 15.79 4.75
C ASN A 49 -1.69 15.75 3.95
N TYR A 50 -2.80 15.47 4.64
CA TYR A 50 -4.14 15.43 4.06
C TYR A 50 -4.48 16.71 3.26
N GLU A 51 -3.95 17.87 3.67
CA GLU A 51 -4.17 19.16 3.00
C GLU A 51 -3.58 19.26 1.59
N VAL A 52 -2.57 18.46 1.23
CA VAL A 52 -1.84 18.61 -0.05
C VAL A 52 -2.71 18.25 -1.26
N PHE A 53 -3.66 17.33 -1.09
CA PHE A 53 -4.61 16.94 -2.15
C PHE A 53 -6.04 16.67 -1.66
N GLU A 54 -6.31 16.74 -0.35
CA GLU A 54 -7.63 16.52 0.26
C GLU A 54 -8.39 15.32 -0.35
N ASN A 55 -9.48 15.58 -1.07
CA ASN A 55 -10.31 14.56 -1.73
C ASN A 55 -9.88 14.28 -3.18
N ASP A 56 -8.95 15.06 -3.72
CA ASP A 56 -8.50 15.01 -5.11
C ASP A 56 -7.25 14.15 -5.28
N LEU A 57 -6.75 13.49 -4.23
CA LEU A 57 -5.53 12.66 -4.32
C LEU A 57 -5.66 11.61 -5.43
N PHE A 58 -6.78 10.89 -5.49
CA PHE A 58 -7.04 9.91 -6.55
C PHE A 58 -7.01 10.51 -7.95
N TYR A 59 -7.55 11.72 -8.12
CA TYR A 59 -7.55 12.42 -9.41
C TYR A 59 -6.11 12.79 -9.82
N ASN A 60 -5.30 13.23 -8.86
CA ASN A 60 -3.91 13.64 -9.10
C ASN A 60 -2.97 12.47 -9.39
N VAL A 61 -3.26 11.28 -8.85
CA VAL A 61 -2.49 10.06 -9.16
C VAL A 61 -3.02 9.30 -10.37
N ASN A 62 -4.21 9.64 -10.87
CA ASN A 62 -4.81 8.95 -12.01
C ASN A 62 -3.91 9.05 -13.26
N ASP A 63 -3.58 7.90 -13.84
CA ASP A 63 -2.65 7.76 -14.97
C ASP A 63 -1.25 8.38 -14.77
N MET A 64 -0.82 8.70 -13.54
CA MET A 64 0.47 9.36 -13.35
C MET A 64 1.65 8.47 -13.80
N PHE A 65 1.48 7.16 -13.72
CA PHE A 65 2.44 6.16 -14.21
C PHE A 65 2.35 5.89 -15.71
N SER A 66 1.35 6.43 -16.40
CA SER A 66 1.14 6.17 -17.84
C SER A 66 2.16 6.93 -18.71
N VAL A 67 2.67 8.07 -18.24
CA VAL A 67 3.65 8.89 -18.97
C VAL A 67 4.59 9.64 -18.02
N LYS A 68 5.89 9.70 -18.37
CA LYS A 68 6.94 10.27 -17.51
C LYS A 68 6.65 11.68 -17.01
N TRP A 69 6.16 12.57 -17.87
CA TRP A 69 5.92 13.97 -17.50
C TRP A 69 4.83 14.14 -16.43
N ARG A 70 3.86 13.22 -16.33
CA ARG A 70 2.83 13.25 -15.28
C ARG A 70 3.42 12.87 -13.93
N LEU A 71 4.22 11.80 -13.89
CA LEU A 71 4.97 11.41 -12.70
C LEU A 71 5.87 12.55 -12.22
N ASP A 72 6.68 13.12 -13.12
CA ASP A 72 7.57 14.24 -12.79
C ASP A 72 6.79 15.44 -12.25
N ASN A 73 5.61 15.75 -12.84
CA ASN A 73 4.76 16.83 -12.37
C ASN A 73 4.12 16.54 -11.00
N PHE A 74 3.65 15.31 -10.76
CA PHE A 74 3.09 14.90 -9.48
C PHE A 74 4.14 15.03 -8.37
N VAL A 75 5.35 14.50 -8.60
CA VAL A 75 6.47 14.63 -7.65
C VAL A 75 6.79 16.10 -7.39
N ARG A 76 6.86 16.92 -8.44
CA ARG A 76 7.11 18.36 -8.29
C ARG A 76 6.05 19.03 -7.42
N ILE A 77 4.77 18.76 -7.64
CA ILE A 77 3.67 19.33 -6.83
C ILE A 77 3.79 18.88 -5.38
N CYS A 78 3.97 17.58 -5.13
CA CYS A 78 4.15 17.04 -3.78
C CYS A 78 5.30 17.73 -3.03
N LEU A 79 6.44 17.93 -3.70
CA LEU A 79 7.61 18.56 -3.09
C LEU A 79 7.48 20.08 -2.92
N MET A 80 6.66 20.74 -3.74
CA MET A 80 6.35 22.16 -3.57
C MET A 80 5.43 22.39 -2.37
N GLU A 81 4.40 21.57 -2.22
CA GLU A 81 3.41 21.67 -1.14
C GLU A 81 3.95 21.10 0.18
N GLN A 82 4.74 20.03 0.13
CA GLN A 82 5.34 19.38 1.29
C GLN A 82 6.82 19.03 1.06
N PRO A 83 7.73 19.99 1.26
CA PRO A 83 9.17 19.77 1.09
C PRO A 83 9.77 18.67 1.97
N SER A 84 9.17 18.38 3.14
CA SER A 84 9.64 17.33 4.06
C SER A 84 9.59 15.93 3.45
N LEU A 85 8.90 15.73 2.31
CA LEU A 85 8.88 14.46 1.59
C LEU A 85 10.26 14.04 1.04
N ILE A 86 11.24 14.95 0.98
CA ILE A 86 12.63 14.64 0.59
C ILE A 86 13.44 13.95 1.71
N GLU A 87 12.95 14.01 2.95
CA GLU A 87 13.61 13.44 4.11
C GLU A 87 13.32 11.94 4.22
N GLU A 88 14.12 11.26 5.04
CA GLU A 88 13.93 9.86 5.40
C GLU A 88 12.70 9.68 6.31
N MET A 89 12.04 8.53 6.19
CA MET A 89 10.97 8.16 7.11
C MET A 89 11.47 8.03 8.55
N ASN A 90 10.73 8.60 9.49
CA ASN A 90 10.96 8.39 10.92
C ASN A 90 10.34 7.06 11.38
N LYS A 91 10.65 6.63 12.61
CA LYS A 91 10.17 5.35 13.17
C LYS A 91 8.64 5.25 13.23
N GLU A 92 7.95 6.33 13.56
CA GLU A 92 6.49 6.34 13.65
C GLU A 92 5.84 6.22 12.27
N GLU A 93 6.37 6.94 11.28
CA GLU A 93 5.98 6.84 9.87
C GLU A 93 6.17 5.42 9.35
N ILE A 94 7.33 4.80 9.62
CA ILE A 94 7.59 3.39 9.25
C ILE A 94 6.53 2.46 9.83
N VAL A 95 6.31 2.53 11.15
CA VAL A 95 5.35 1.65 11.83
C VAL A 95 3.95 1.86 11.25
N ASN A 96 3.50 3.11 11.10
CA ASN A 96 2.17 3.41 10.60
C ASN A 96 1.99 2.97 9.14
N THR A 97 2.96 3.24 8.26
CA THR A 97 2.90 2.82 6.85
C THR A 97 2.85 1.30 6.73
N VAL A 98 3.68 0.58 7.51
CA VAL A 98 3.68 -0.89 7.48
C VAL A 98 2.34 -1.46 7.97
N ILE A 99 1.74 -0.88 9.02
CA ILE A 99 0.43 -1.31 9.51
C ILE A 99 -0.65 -1.12 8.44
N GLU A 100 -0.69 0.03 7.76
CA GLU A 100 -1.68 0.27 6.71
C GLU A 100 -1.47 -0.66 5.50
N LEU A 101 -0.23 -0.89 5.08
CA LEU A 101 0.10 -1.86 4.03
C LEU A 101 -0.29 -3.30 4.40
N ALA A 102 -0.10 -3.69 5.66
CA ALA A 102 -0.48 -5.00 6.16
C ALA A 102 -2.02 -5.17 6.19
N LYS A 103 -2.77 -4.11 6.52
CA LYS A 103 -4.25 -4.12 6.46
C LYS A 103 -4.74 -4.32 5.02
N ILE A 104 -4.11 -3.66 4.06
CA ILE A 104 -4.41 -3.84 2.63
C ILE A 104 -4.17 -5.30 2.21
N GLU A 105 -3.01 -5.86 2.53
CA GLU A 105 -2.67 -7.27 2.24
C GLU A 105 -3.69 -8.23 2.88
N ARG A 106 -4.10 -7.96 4.12
CA ARG A 106 -5.12 -8.75 4.82
C ARG A 106 -6.46 -8.71 4.09
N ASN A 107 -6.85 -7.55 3.56
CA ASN A 107 -8.09 -7.42 2.80
C ASN A 107 -8.01 -8.18 1.47
N ILE A 108 -6.88 -8.10 0.76
CA ILE A 108 -6.63 -8.90 -0.45
C ILE A 108 -6.74 -10.39 -0.13
N SER A 109 -6.07 -10.86 0.91
CA SER A 109 -6.12 -12.27 1.35
C SER A 109 -7.55 -12.73 1.67
N LYS A 110 -8.33 -11.92 2.40
CA LYS A 110 -9.74 -12.22 2.69
C LYS A 110 -10.60 -12.32 1.45
N ILE A 111 -10.43 -11.41 0.49
CA ILE A 111 -11.17 -11.43 -0.78
C ILE A 111 -10.80 -12.69 -1.56
N ASN A 112 -9.50 -12.99 -1.69
CA ASN A 112 -9.01 -14.19 -2.36
C ASN A 112 -9.55 -15.47 -1.71
N ASP A 113 -9.52 -15.59 -0.38
CA ASP A 113 -10.05 -16.75 0.34
C ASP A 113 -11.55 -16.92 0.17
N TYR A 114 -12.31 -15.83 0.19
CA TYR A 114 -13.75 -15.86 -0.04
C TYR A 114 -14.09 -16.41 -1.43
N TRP A 115 -13.40 -15.93 -2.47
CA TRP A 115 -13.65 -16.36 -3.84
C TRP A 115 -13.08 -17.74 -4.14
N ARG A 116 -11.94 -18.12 -3.53
CA ARG A 116 -11.38 -19.47 -3.59
C ARG A 116 -12.36 -20.50 -3.05
N LYS A 117 -13.05 -20.21 -1.94
CA LYS A 117 -14.13 -21.06 -1.39
C LYS A 117 -15.33 -21.19 -2.32
N LYS A 118 -15.51 -20.25 -3.24
CA LYS A 118 -16.53 -20.27 -4.30
C LYS A 118 -16.03 -20.89 -5.61
N GLY A 119 -14.80 -21.41 -5.64
CA GLY A 119 -14.20 -22.03 -6.82
C GLY A 119 -13.61 -21.04 -7.84
N VAL A 120 -13.41 -19.77 -7.46
CA VAL A 120 -12.79 -18.74 -8.29
C VAL A 120 -11.40 -18.43 -7.76
N ILE A 121 -10.41 -18.42 -8.64
CA ILE A 121 -9.01 -18.08 -8.29
C ILE A 121 -8.59 -16.88 -9.14
N PHE A 122 -8.05 -15.86 -8.47
CA PHE A 122 -7.53 -14.66 -9.11
C PHE A 122 -6.00 -14.76 -9.19
N ASP A 123 -5.48 -15.26 -10.31
CA ASP A 123 -4.03 -15.45 -10.50
C ASP A 123 -3.24 -14.13 -10.60
N PHE A 124 -3.93 -13.01 -10.76
CA PHE A 124 -3.32 -11.70 -10.96
C PHE A 124 -2.96 -10.95 -9.66
N LEU A 125 -3.62 -11.29 -8.56
CA LEU A 125 -3.28 -10.77 -7.24
C LEU A 125 -2.27 -11.72 -6.62
N ASN A 126 -1.00 -11.46 -6.90
CA ASN A 126 0.09 -12.14 -6.23
C ASN A 126 -0.09 -11.94 -4.70
N GLU A 127 -0.02 -13.02 -3.91
CA GLU A 127 -0.27 -13.02 -2.45
C GLU A 127 0.81 -12.28 -1.62
N ASN A 128 1.53 -11.33 -2.23
CA ASN A 128 2.64 -10.60 -1.63
C ASN A 128 2.74 -9.15 -2.14
N ILE A 129 1.65 -8.58 -2.65
CA ILE A 129 1.72 -7.33 -3.44
C ILE A 129 2.19 -6.13 -2.61
N THR A 130 1.84 -6.07 -1.32
CA THR A 130 2.39 -5.05 -0.40
C THR A 130 3.53 -5.60 0.45
N ARG A 131 3.67 -6.93 0.57
CA ARG A 131 4.69 -7.59 1.38
C ARG A 131 6.11 -7.23 0.97
N GLU A 132 6.38 -7.15 -0.33
CA GLU A 132 7.70 -6.75 -0.82
C GLU A 132 8.05 -5.32 -0.39
N LEU A 133 7.08 -4.40 -0.43
CA LEU A 133 7.26 -3.03 0.04
C LEU A 133 7.41 -2.98 1.56
N ILE A 134 6.66 -3.79 2.32
CA ILE A 134 6.81 -3.91 3.78
C ILE A 134 8.23 -4.35 4.14
N ASP A 135 8.72 -5.42 3.52
CA ASP A 135 10.06 -5.95 3.76
C ASP A 135 11.14 -4.92 3.37
N GLU A 136 10.92 -4.15 2.30
CA GLU A 136 11.84 -3.08 1.87
C GLU A 136 11.87 -1.89 2.84
N ILE A 137 10.70 -1.45 3.34
CA ILE A 137 10.59 -0.37 4.33
C ILE A 137 11.30 -0.78 5.62
N LEU A 138 11.12 -2.03 6.04
CA LEU A 138 11.68 -2.55 7.29
C LEU A 138 13.16 -2.90 7.19
N GLY A 139 13.64 -3.28 6.00
CA GLY A 139 15.00 -3.79 5.79
C GLY A 139 15.18 -5.25 6.21
N TYR A 140 14.11 -5.94 6.60
CA TYR A 140 14.11 -7.37 6.96
C TYR A 140 12.71 -7.96 6.73
N LYS A 141 12.63 -9.30 6.73
CA LYS A 141 11.39 -10.02 6.45
C LYS A 141 10.56 -10.22 7.70
N LEU A 142 9.29 -9.81 7.69
CA LEU A 142 8.36 -10.10 8.79
C LEU A 142 7.84 -11.55 8.81
N GLY A 143 7.94 -12.26 7.68
CA GLY A 143 7.66 -13.70 7.58
C GLY A 143 6.38 -14.13 8.29
N ASP A 144 6.56 -14.94 9.34
CA ASP A 144 5.49 -15.55 10.15
C ASP A 144 4.63 -14.53 10.89
N VAL A 145 5.20 -13.42 11.35
CA VAL A 145 4.43 -12.40 12.10
C VAL A 145 3.41 -11.72 11.19
N LEU A 146 3.80 -11.43 9.95
CA LEU A 146 2.86 -10.90 8.98
C LEU A 146 1.80 -11.96 8.64
N PHE A 147 2.20 -13.23 8.47
CA PHE A 147 1.24 -14.32 8.23
C PHE A 147 0.19 -14.44 9.34
N ASP A 148 0.60 -14.38 10.60
CA ASP A 148 -0.30 -14.43 11.76
C ASP A 148 -1.25 -13.22 11.80
N PHE A 149 -0.80 -12.04 11.36
CA PHE A 149 -1.67 -10.88 11.22
C PHE A 149 -2.70 -11.05 10.10
N LEU A 150 -2.27 -11.54 8.94
CA LEU A 150 -3.15 -11.77 7.79
C LEU A 150 -4.26 -12.79 8.13
N SER A 151 -3.89 -13.88 8.82
CA SER A 151 -4.84 -14.91 9.27
C SER A 151 -5.79 -14.42 10.37
N GLY A 152 -5.45 -13.30 11.03
CA GLY A 152 -6.20 -12.73 12.16
C GLY A 152 -5.86 -13.35 13.52
N SER A 153 -4.82 -14.20 13.58
CA SER A 153 -4.28 -14.73 14.83
C SER A 153 -3.51 -13.68 15.63
N LEU A 154 -2.98 -12.64 14.96
CA LEU A 154 -2.31 -11.48 15.57
C LEU A 154 -3.16 -10.22 15.42
N GLN A 155 -3.26 -9.42 16.48
CA GLN A 155 -3.95 -8.13 16.45
C GLN A 155 -3.01 -7.00 15.98
N GLU A 156 -3.59 -5.91 15.48
CA GLU A 156 -2.83 -4.73 15.01
C GLU A 156 -1.89 -4.17 16.10
N GLY A 157 -2.35 -4.12 17.35
CA GLY A 157 -1.54 -3.64 18.47
C GLY A 157 -0.31 -4.50 18.73
N ASP A 158 -0.39 -5.81 18.47
CA ASP A 158 0.73 -6.74 18.66
C ASP A 158 1.72 -6.66 17.49
N LEU A 159 1.21 -6.55 16.26
CA LEU A 159 2.05 -6.28 15.09
C LEU A 159 2.82 -4.96 15.25
N ARG A 160 2.14 -3.91 15.72
CA ARG A 160 2.75 -2.61 16.01
C ARG A 160 3.88 -2.73 17.02
N LYS A 161 3.64 -3.41 18.15
CA LYS A 161 4.68 -3.65 19.16
C LYS A 161 5.88 -4.39 18.58
N TYR A 162 5.63 -5.45 17.82
CA TYR A 162 6.68 -6.23 17.19
C TYR A 162 7.59 -5.37 16.29
N ILE A 163 6.99 -4.53 15.43
CA ILE A 163 7.76 -3.63 14.56
C ILE A 163 8.57 -2.63 15.40
N ILE A 164 7.97 -2.06 16.46
CA ILE A 164 8.65 -1.13 17.36
C ILE A 164 9.84 -1.80 18.06
N ASP A 165 9.66 -3.02 18.57
CA ASP A 165 10.68 -3.78 19.28
C ASP A 165 11.90 -4.02 18.39
N ILE A 166 11.70 -4.25 17.10
CA ILE A 166 12.80 -4.40 16.14
C ILE A 166 13.61 -3.11 16.02
N TYR A 167 12.94 -1.96 15.98
CA TYR A 167 13.62 -0.65 15.97
C TYR A 167 14.17 -0.21 17.33
N GLN A 168 13.86 -0.91 18.42
CA GLN A 168 14.46 -0.71 19.74
C GLN A 168 15.69 -1.59 19.96
N GLN A 169 15.78 -2.74 19.29
CA GLN A 169 16.95 -3.63 19.38
C GLN A 169 18.16 -3.15 18.56
N GLU A 170 17.98 -2.19 17.65
CA GLU A 170 19.05 -1.62 16.81
C GLU A 170 19.74 -0.35 17.38
N PHE A 171 19.52 0.02 18.65
CA PHE A 171 20.19 1.16 19.30
C PHE A 171 20.68 0.87 20.72
#